data_AF-A0AAD1VML0-F1
#
_entry.id   AF-A0AAD1VML0-F1
#
_cell.length_a   1.000
_cell.length_b   1.000
_cell.length_c   1.000
_cell.angle_alpha   90.00
_cell.angle_beta   90.00
_cell.angle_gamma   90.00
#
_symmetry.space_group_name_H-M   'P 1'
#
loop_
_entity.id
_entity.type
_entity.pdbx_description
1 polymer ?
#
loop_
_entity_poly.entity_id
_entity_poly.type
_entity_poly.pdbx_seq_one_letter_code
_entity_poly.pdbx_strand_id
1 'polypeptide(L)'
;MDDFLTGPQGLQDAADTSAPASPGSCIADSSRGTIGPTALSQILVDIAAISASMLTRRDKSEMVAELRAVIREEIAAVRADLTALEHRVDALDAERLQKTHRQQAVDMATRRQGNLLLDLRRQVEDLDNRGRLNNIRVRGLPEAEGEMPHEILTSLFTHLLG
;
A
#
# COMPACT_ATOMS: atom_id res chain seq x y z
N MET A 1 -6.18 -19.27 -6.80
CA MET A 1 -5.34 -19.13 -5.60
C MET A 1 -5.58 -17.71 -5.13
N ASP A 2 -6.71 -17.51 -4.47
CA ASP A 2 -7.19 -16.19 -4.04
C ASP A 2 -7.49 -16.30 -2.55
N ASP A 3 -6.42 -16.20 -1.77
CA ASP A 3 -6.45 -15.99 -0.32
C ASP A 3 -5.76 -14.65 -0.08
N PHE A 4 -6.50 -13.61 0.34
CA PHE A 4 -6.09 -12.65 1.37
C PHE A 4 -7.11 -11.50 1.48
N LEU A 5 -7.84 -11.47 2.59
CA LEU A 5 -7.93 -10.36 3.55
C LEU A 5 -9.28 -10.38 4.30
N THR A 6 -9.31 -11.24 5.31
CA THR A 6 -10.10 -11.08 6.54
C THR A 6 -9.57 -9.87 7.33
N GLY A 7 -10.41 -8.87 7.56
CA GLY A 7 -10.14 -7.78 8.51
C GLY A 7 -10.58 -8.15 9.94
N PRO A 8 -9.78 -7.87 10.98
CA PRO A 8 -10.09 -8.30 12.35
C PRO A 8 -10.93 -7.30 13.14
N GLN A 9 -11.54 -7.88 14.18
CA GLN A 9 -12.43 -7.35 15.19
C GLN A 9 -11.79 -6.24 16.06
N GLY A 10 -12.55 -5.20 16.40
CA GLY A 10 -12.32 -4.36 17.59
C GLY A 10 -13.42 -4.69 18.59
N LEU A 11 -13.14 -5.38 19.70
CA LEU A 11 -12.68 -4.83 20.99
C LEU A 11 -13.45 -3.57 21.41
N GLN A 12 -14.52 -3.79 22.18
CA GLN A 12 -15.04 -2.82 23.13
C GLN A 12 -14.90 -3.45 24.51
N ASP A 13 -13.85 -3.03 25.22
CA ASP A 13 -13.62 -3.35 26.61
C ASP A 13 -14.49 -2.50 27.53
N ALA A 14 -14.88 -3.14 28.62
CA ALA A 14 -15.65 -2.63 29.72
C ALA A 14 -14.89 -1.57 30.52
N ALA A 15 -15.65 -0.61 31.05
CA ALA A 15 -15.29 0.09 32.28
C ALA A 15 -16.55 0.25 33.13
N ASP A 16 -16.70 -0.68 34.05
CA ASP A 16 -17.36 -0.45 35.33
C ASP A 16 -16.76 0.78 36.02
N THR A 17 -17.55 1.55 36.76
CA THR A 17 -17.34 1.75 38.21
C THR A 17 -18.43 2.64 38.81
N SER A 18 -19.08 2.04 39.78
CA SER A 18 -20.06 2.55 40.73
C SER A 18 -19.61 3.79 41.51
N ALA A 19 -20.55 4.71 41.75
CA ALA A 19 -20.43 5.71 42.81
C ALA A 19 -21.61 5.54 43.81
N PRO A 20 -21.34 5.33 45.11
CA PRO A 20 -22.37 5.12 46.13
C PRO A 20 -22.94 6.46 46.64
N ALA A 21 -24.26 6.58 46.70
CA ALA A 21 -24.94 7.72 47.32
C ALA A 21 -25.81 7.28 48.51
N SER A 22 -25.27 7.45 49.72
CA SER A 22 -25.97 7.67 50.99
C SER A 22 -24.91 7.85 52.09
N PRO A 23 -25.10 8.73 53.11
CA PRO A 23 -26.31 8.80 53.91
C PRO A 23 -26.78 10.23 54.23
N GLY A 24 -27.99 10.31 54.79
CA GLY A 24 -28.72 11.55 55.00
C GLY A 24 -28.18 12.49 56.08
N SER A 25 -28.82 13.64 56.16
CA SER A 25 -28.92 14.39 57.41
C SER A 25 -30.11 15.34 57.34
N CYS A 26 -30.91 15.26 58.39
CA CYS A 26 -32.03 16.08 58.75
C CYS A 26 -31.72 17.59 58.70
N ILE A 27 -32.62 18.37 58.09
CA ILE A 27 -32.79 19.80 58.42
C ILE A 27 -34.20 19.96 58.98
N ALA A 28 -34.33 19.67 60.27
CA ALA A 28 -35.22 20.41 61.13
C ALA A 28 -34.32 21.41 61.87
N ASP A 29 -34.44 22.70 61.59
CA ASP A 29 -34.94 23.61 62.63
C ASP A 29 -35.13 25.03 62.09
N SER A 30 -36.37 25.48 62.18
CA SER A 30 -36.72 26.89 62.18
C SER A 30 -36.15 27.52 63.44
N SER A 31 -34.98 28.15 63.33
CA SER A 31 -34.60 29.21 64.26
C SER A 31 -34.23 30.46 63.47
N ARG A 32 -35.11 31.46 63.59
CA ARG A 32 -34.84 32.87 63.27
C ARG A 32 -33.68 33.34 64.16
N GLY A 33 -32.45 33.01 63.76
CA GLY A 33 -31.22 33.51 64.36
C GLY A 33 -30.85 34.85 63.73
N THR A 34 -30.86 35.91 64.53
CA THR A 34 -30.22 37.19 64.21
C THR A 34 -28.80 36.95 63.71
N ILE A 35 -28.54 37.30 62.45
CA ILE A 35 -27.22 37.17 61.82
C ILE A 35 -26.27 38.12 62.56
N GLY A 36 -25.36 37.56 63.35
CA GLY A 36 -24.29 38.33 63.98
C GLY A 36 -23.34 38.89 62.91
N PRO A 37 -22.72 40.07 63.15
CA PRO A 37 -21.88 40.76 62.15
C PRO A 37 -20.70 39.91 61.63
N THR A 38 -20.25 38.92 62.40
CA THR A 38 -19.17 37.98 62.06
C THR A 38 -19.55 36.95 60.99
N ALA A 39 -20.83 36.55 60.90
CA ALA A 39 -21.30 35.63 59.88
C ALA A 39 -21.43 36.33 58.50
N LEU A 40 -21.84 37.60 58.51
CA LEU A 40 -21.87 38.43 57.30
C LEU A 40 -20.47 38.70 56.76
N SER A 41 -19.47 38.92 57.62
CA SER A 41 -18.08 39.08 57.17
C SER A 41 -17.54 37.80 56.54
N GLN A 42 -17.87 36.62 57.08
CA GLN A 42 -17.43 35.34 56.51
C GLN A 42 -18.07 35.09 55.14
N ILE A 43 -19.38 35.33 55.01
CA ILE A 43 -20.10 35.21 53.73
C ILE A 43 -19.52 36.17 52.68
N LEU A 44 -19.14 37.40 53.07
CA LEU A 44 -18.51 38.36 52.15
C LEU A 44 -17.12 37.92 51.70
N VAL A 45 -16.33 37.31 52.59
CA VAL A 45 -15.03 36.71 52.25
C VAL A 45 -15.20 35.53 51.31
N ASP A 46 -16.18 34.67 51.55
CA ASP A 46 -16.46 33.51 50.69
C ASP A 46 -17.00 33.94 49.31
N ILE A 47 -17.86 34.98 49.25
CA ILE A 47 -18.31 35.58 47.97
C ILE A 47 -17.14 36.24 47.22
N ALA A 48 -16.23 36.91 47.93
CA ALA A 48 -15.02 37.47 47.32
C ALA A 48 -14.09 36.37 46.79
N ALA A 49 -13.95 35.25 47.52
CA ALA A 49 -13.17 34.09 47.08
C ALA A 49 -13.83 33.36 45.89
N ILE A 50 -15.16 33.22 45.87
CA ILE A 50 -15.91 32.62 44.78
C ILE A 50 -15.90 33.52 43.53
N SER A 51 -16.01 34.84 43.70
CA SER A 51 -15.91 35.77 42.56
C SER A 51 -14.49 35.88 42.01
N ALA A 52 -13.47 35.69 42.85
CA ALA A 52 -12.08 35.55 42.41
C ALA A 52 -11.80 34.20 41.72
N SER A 53 -12.53 33.13 42.05
CA SER A 53 -12.40 31.81 41.41
C SER A 53 -13.27 31.64 40.15
N MET A 54 -14.19 32.57 39.90
CA MET A 54 -15.00 32.61 38.68
C MET A 54 -14.19 33.20 37.53
N LEU A 55 -13.97 32.39 36.48
CA LEU A 55 -13.45 32.90 35.20
C LEU A 55 -14.24 34.14 34.79
N THR A 56 -13.55 35.26 34.65
CA THR A 56 -14.20 36.51 34.26
C THR A 56 -14.70 36.37 32.82
N ARG A 57 -15.69 37.19 32.43
CA ARG A 57 -16.15 37.21 31.02
C ARG A 57 -15.01 37.49 30.04
N ARG A 58 -13.99 38.21 30.49
CA ARG A 58 -12.78 38.51 29.73
C ARG A 58 -11.97 37.23 29.48
N ASP A 59 -11.70 36.43 30.50
CA ASP A 59 -10.93 35.19 30.40
C ASP A 59 -11.60 34.19 29.44
N LYS A 60 -12.93 34.08 29.50
CA LYS A 60 -13.70 33.24 28.54
C LYS A 60 -13.56 33.74 27.11
N SER A 61 -13.61 35.05 26.90
CA SER A 61 -13.46 35.63 25.56
C SER A 61 -12.04 35.45 25.01
N GLU A 62 -11.04 35.48 25.88
CA GLU A 62 -9.64 35.27 25.54
C GLU A 62 -9.38 33.82 25.17
N MET A 63 -9.86 32.85 25.96
CA MET A 63 -9.80 31.42 25.61
C MET A 63 -10.51 31.12 24.28
N VAL A 64 -11.66 31.73 24.01
CA VAL A 64 -12.36 31.56 22.73
C VAL A 64 -11.57 32.18 21.58
N ALA A 65 -10.89 33.30 21.79
CA ALA A 65 -10.04 33.91 20.78
C ALA A 65 -8.80 33.04 20.48
N GLU A 66 -8.18 32.48 21.51
CA GLU A 66 -7.04 31.57 21.41
C GLU A 66 -7.43 30.27 20.68
N LEU A 67 -8.55 29.64 21.08
CA LEU A 67 -9.07 28.45 20.39
C LEU A 67 -9.36 28.73 18.91
N ARG A 68 -9.92 29.91 18.59
CA ARG A 68 -10.13 30.29 17.18
C ARG A 68 -8.81 30.50 16.44
N ALA A 69 -7.78 31.00 17.09
CA ALA A 69 -6.45 31.15 16.49
C ALA A 69 -5.86 29.77 16.18
N VAL A 70 -5.84 28.87 17.15
CA VAL A 70 -5.36 27.48 16.98
C VAL A 70 -6.13 26.77 15.87
N ILE A 71 -7.47 26.82 15.88
CA ILE A 71 -8.29 26.19 14.83
C ILE A 71 -7.94 26.74 13.44
N ARG A 72 -7.70 28.05 13.31
CA ARG A 72 -7.32 28.63 12.00
C ARG A 72 -5.94 28.18 11.56
N GLU A 73 -5.00 28.10 12.48
CA GLU A 73 -3.65 27.61 12.22
C GLU A 73 -3.68 26.14 11.77
N GLU A 74 -4.38 25.28 12.51
CA GLU A 74 -4.56 23.87 12.16
C GLU A 74 -5.26 23.71 10.80
N ILE A 75 -6.30 24.49 10.51
CA ILE A 75 -6.96 24.47 9.19
C ILE A 75 -5.98 24.90 8.09
N ALA A 76 -5.12 25.89 8.34
CA ALA A 76 -4.12 26.33 7.38
C ALA A 76 -3.07 25.25 7.14
N ALA A 77 -2.60 24.57 8.20
CA ALA A 77 -1.67 23.45 8.12
C ALA A 77 -2.28 22.28 7.33
N VAL A 78 -3.50 21.86 7.65
CA VAL A 78 -4.21 20.80 6.91
C VAL A 78 -4.39 21.15 5.44
N ARG A 79 -4.69 22.41 5.12
CA ARG A 79 -4.77 22.86 3.71
C ARG A 79 -3.43 22.76 3.00
N ALA A 80 -2.35 23.16 3.66
CA ALA A 80 -1.00 23.02 3.10
C ALA A 80 -0.67 21.55 2.83
N ASP A 81 -0.97 20.66 3.79
CA ASP A 81 -0.75 19.22 3.63
C ASP A 81 -1.59 18.63 2.48
N LEU A 82 -2.84 19.05 2.33
CA LEU A 82 -3.69 18.63 1.21
C LEU A 82 -3.10 19.05 -0.14
N THR A 83 -2.64 20.29 -0.27
CA THR A 83 -1.99 20.75 -1.53
C THR A 83 -0.69 20.00 -1.80
N ALA A 84 0.10 19.71 -0.77
CA ALA A 84 1.31 18.90 -0.91
C ALA A 84 0.98 17.46 -1.33
N LEU A 85 -0.10 16.89 -0.81
CA LEU A 85 -0.57 15.56 -1.19
C LEU A 85 -1.05 15.52 -2.64
N GLU A 86 -1.82 16.53 -3.08
CA GLU A 86 -2.27 16.68 -4.47
C GLU A 86 -1.08 16.68 -5.44
N HIS A 87 -0.07 17.51 -5.19
CA HIS A 87 1.15 17.54 -6.02
C HIS A 87 1.92 16.21 -6.02
N ARG A 88 1.94 15.49 -4.90
CA ARG A 88 2.57 14.16 -4.84
C ARG A 88 1.80 13.13 -5.65
N VAL A 89 0.47 13.18 -5.62
CA VAL A 89 -0.39 12.29 -6.42
C VAL A 89 -0.18 12.56 -7.90
N ASP A 90 -0.20 13.83 -8.32
CA ASP A 90 0.05 14.21 -9.72
C ASP A 90 1.42 13.74 -10.22
N ALA A 91 2.46 13.88 -9.40
CA ALA A 91 3.80 13.42 -9.72
C ALA A 91 3.86 11.89 -9.87
N LEU A 92 3.19 11.15 -8.98
CA LEU A 92 3.11 9.69 -9.04
C LEU A 92 2.34 9.21 -10.27
N ASP A 93 1.25 9.88 -10.63
CA ASP A 93 0.45 9.54 -11.81
C ASP A 93 1.23 9.82 -13.11
N ALA A 94 1.97 10.92 -13.18
CA ALA A 94 2.87 11.22 -14.30
C ALA A 94 3.99 10.17 -14.43
N GLU A 95 4.63 9.79 -13.32
CA GLU A 95 5.65 8.74 -13.30
C GLU A 95 5.08 7.39 -13.72
N ARG A 96 3.89 7.05 -13.23
CA ARG A 96 3.18 5.80 -13.58
C ARG A 96 2.88 5.74 -15.06
N LEU A 97 2.34 6.81 -15.66
CA LEU A 97 2.07 6.89 -17.10
C LEU A 97 3.36 6.67 -17.91
N GLN A 98 4.46 7.30 -17.51
CA GLN A 98 5.75 7.14 -18.17
C GLN A 98 6.26 5.69 -18.08
N LYS A 99 6.17 5.06 -16.90
CA LYS A 99 6.56 3.66 -16.71
C LYS A 99 5.70 2.72 -17.55
N THR A 100 4.38 2.93 -17.58
CA THR A 100 3.48 2.12 -18.42
C THR A 100 3.81 2.23 -19.90
N HIS A 101 4.10 3.44 -20.40
CA HIS A 101 4.52 3.61 -21.79
C HIS A 101 5.85 2.90 -22.10
N ARG A 102 6.83 3.00 -21.21
CA ARG A 102 8.11 2.28 -21.36
C ARG A 102 7.90 0.77 -21.35
N GLN A 103 7.07 0.26 -20.45
CA GLN A 103 6.75 -1.16 -20.38
C GLN A 103 6.13 -1.65 -21.69
N GLN A 104 5.14 -0.93 -22.22
CA GLN A 104 4.52 -1.27 -23.51
C GLN A 104 5.54 -1.29 -24.66
N ALA A 105 6.48 -0.33 -24.69
CA ALA A 105 7.54 -0.30 -25.70
C ALA A 105 8.45 -1.53 -25.60
N VAL A 106 8.83 -1.93 -24.38
CA VAL A 106 9.65 -3.13 -24.12
C VAL A 106 8.89 -4.40 -24.48
N ASP A 107 7.61 -4.50 -24.14
CA ASP A 107 6.78 -5.67 -24.47
C ASP A 107 6.67 -5.84 -26.00
N MET A 108 6.47 -4.74 -26.73
CA MET A 108 6.45 -4.75 -28.19
C MET A 108 7.80 -5.13 -28.79
N ALA A 109 8.91 -4.64 -28.23
CA ALA A 109 10.26 -5.01 -28.68
C ALA A 109 10.53 -6.51 -28.44
N THR A 110 10.16 -7.02 -27.26
CA THR A 110 10.31 -8.44 -26.89
C THR A 110 9.54 -9.34 -27.84
N ARG A 111 8.29 -8.99 -28.18
CA ARG A 111 7.49 -9.73 -29.16
C ARG A 111 8.13 -9.74 -30.54
N ARG A 112 8.63 -8.59 -31.01
CA ARG A 112 9.34 -8.49 -32.31
C ARG A 112 10.59 -9.36 -32.33
N GLN A 113 11.39 -9.34 -31.26
CA GLN A 113 12.57 -10.19 -31.13
C GLN A 113 12.21 -11.67 -31.12
N GLY A 114 11.13 -12.05 -30.41
CA GLY A 114 10.62 -13.43 -30.42
C GLY A 114 10.25 -13.92 -31.81
N ASN A 115 9.54 -13.10 -32.58
CA ASN A 115 9.17 -13.43 -33.96
C ASN A 115 10.42 -13.56 -34.86
N LEU A 116 11.37 -12.62 -34.74
CA LEU A 116 12.62 -12.67 -35.50
C LEU A 116 13.43 -13.95 -35.21
N LEU A 117 13.50 -14.35 -33.94
CA LEU A 117 14.19 -15.59 -33.55
C LEU A 117 13.51 -16.83 -34.13
N LEU A 118 12.17 -16.86 -34.16
CA LEU A 118 11.42 -17.96 -34.80
C LEU A 118 11.69 -18.03 -36.30
N ASP A 119 11.68 -16.88 -36.98
CA ASP A 119 11.96 -16.82 -38.41
C ASP A 119 13.39 -17.26 -38.74
N LEU A 120 14.38 -16.79 -37.96
CA LEU A 120 15.77 -17.20 -38.10
C LEU A 120 15.94 -18.70 -37.87
N ARG A 121 15.30 -19.24 -36.83
CA ARG A 121 15.33 -20.68 -36.56
C ARG A 121 14.77 -21.48 -37.73
N ARG A 122 13.63 -21.06 -38.29
CA ARG A 122 13.03 -21.71 -39.45
C ARG A 122 13.96 -21.67 -40.67
N GLN A 123 14.62 -20.54 -40.91
CA GLN A 123 15.59 -20.42 -42.00
C GLN A 123 16.79 -21.36 -41.80
N VAL A 124 17.30 -21.48 -40.58
CA VAL A 124 18.38 -22.43 -40.27
C VAL A 124 17.93 -23.87 -40.49
N GLU A 125 16.73 -24.24 -40.02
CA GLU A 125 16.17 -25.58 -40.24
C GLU A 125 15.98 -25.88 -41.74
N ASP A 126 15.50 -24.91 -42.52
CA ASP A 126 15.35 -25.05 -43.98
C ASP A 126 16.70 -25.22 -44.69
N LEU A 127 17.73 -24.46 -44.29
CA LEU A 127 19.09 -24.60 -44.83
C LEU A 127 19.71 -25.95 -44.48
N ASP A 128 19.56 -26.40 -43.23
CA ASP A 128 20.02 -27.70 -42.78
C ASP A 128 19.34 -28.84 -43.55
N ASN A 129 18.02 -28.73 -43.76
CA ASN A 129 17.26 -29.69 -44.54
C ASN A 129 17.75 -29.72 -45.98
N ARG A 130 17.88 -28.57 -46.65
CA ARG A 130 18.40 -28.47 -48.03
C ARG A 130 19.81 -29.01 -48.17
N GLY A 131 20.70 -28.72 -47.22
CA GLY A 131 22.06 -29.25 -47.20
C GLY A 131 22.11 -30.78 -47.01
N ARG A 132 21.10 -31.38 -46.38
CA ARG A 132 20.99 -32.82 -46.14
C ARG A 132 20.22 -33.59 -47.22
N LEU A 133 19.47 -32.93 -48.11
CA LEU A 133 18.60 -33.59 -49.10
C LEU A 133 19.35 -34.62 -49.97
N ASN A 134 20.63 -34.40 -50.25
CA ASN A 134 21.45 -35.31 -51.06
C ASN A 134 22.38 -36.20 -50.23
N ASN A 135 22.30 -36.13 -48.89
CA ASN A 135 23.16 -36.91 -48.01
C ASN A 135 22.41 -38.13 -47.48
N ILE A 136 22.77 -39.31 -48.01
CA ILE A 136 22.28 -40.58 -47.49
C ILE A 136 23.20 -41.04 -46.36
N ARG A 137 22.64 -41.24 -45.17
CA ARG A 137 23.37 -41.83 -44.03
C ARG A 137 23.16 -43.34 -44.00
N VAL A 138 24.20 -44.08 -44.37
CA VAL A 138 24.23 -45.54 -44.25
C VAL A 138 24.74 -45.91 -42.85
N ARG A 139 24.03 -46.77 -42.13
CA ARG A 139 24.39 -47.24 -40.79
C ARG A 139 24.59 -48.75 -40.80
N GLY A 140 25.45 -49.26 -39.92
CA GLY A 140 25.68 -50.70 -39.78
C GLY A 140 26.64 -51.30 -40.80
N LEU A 141 27.45 -50.47 -41.46
CA LEU A 141 28.58 -50.96 -42.25
C LEU A 141 29.69 -51.45 -41.31
N PRO A 142 30.26 -52.65 -41.53
CA PRO A 142 31.43 -53.10 -40.78
C PRO A 142 32.62 -52.17 -41.06
N GLU A 143 33.39 -51.84 -40.03
CA GLU A 143 34.62 -51.06 -40.17
C GLU A 143 35.68 -51.92 -40.85
N ALA A 144 35.78 -51.85 -42.18
CA ALA A 144 36.83 -52.50 -42.95
C ALA A 144 38.04 -51.55 -43.08
N GLU A 145 39.22 -52.00 -42.63
CA GLU A 145 40.46 -51.25 -42.81
C GLU A 145 40.87 -51.25 -44.29
N GLY A 146 40.73 -50.10 -44.97
CA GLY A 146 41.34 -49.85 -46.27
C GLY A 146 40.43 -49.92 -47.51
N GLU A 147 39.14 -50.26 -47.37
CA GLU A 147 38.21 -50.21 -48.50
C GLU A 147 37.71 -48.78 -48.77
N MET A 148 37.72 -48.38 -50.04
CA MET A 148 37.21 -47.08 -50.47
C MET A 148 35.68 -47.07 -50.31
N PRO A 149 35.08 -46.09 -49.60
CA PRO A 149 33.64 -46.03 -49.35
C PRO A 149 32.76 -46.14 -50.62
N HIS A 150 33.33 -45.75 -51.77
CA HIS A 150 32.65 -45.83 -53.05
C HIS A 150 32.41 -47.28 -53.51
N GLU A 151 33.36 -48.19 -53.31
CA GLU A 151 33.28 -49.57 -53.79
C GLU A 151 32.21 -50.34 -53.01
N ILE A 152 32.19 -50.16 -51.68
CA ILE A 152 31.17 -50.71 -50.79
C ILE A 152 29.78 -50.23 -51.23
N LEU A 153 29.60 -48.91 -51.44
CA LEU A 153 28.31 -48.35 -51.87
C LEU A 153 27.87 -48.91 -53.23
N THR A 154 28.79 -49.05 -54.17
CA THR A 154 28.48 -49.54 -55.52
C THR A 154 28.02 -51.00 -55.48
N SER A 155 28.71 -51.85 -54.72
CA SER A 155 28.33 -53.25 -54.46
C SER A 155 26.96 -53.36 -53.77
N LEU A 156 26.70 -52.50 -52.78
CA LEU A 156 25.43 -52.46 -52.06
C LEU A 156 24.27 -52.09 -52.99
N PHE A 157 24.45 -51.08 -53.84
CA PHE A 157 23.44 -50.65 -54.80
C PHE A 157 23.18 -51.70 -55.89
N THR A 158 24.21 -52.34 -56.44
CA THR A 158 24.02 -53.41 -57.43
C THR A 158 23.33 -54.63 -56.82
N HIS A 159 23.56 -54.93 -55.54
CA HIS A 159 22.89 -56.05 -54.87
C HIS A 159 21.43 -55.75 -54.47
N LEU A 160 21.07 -54.49 -54.23
CA LEU A 160 19.71 -54.09 -53.83
C LEU A 160 18.79 -53.73 -55.01
N LEU A 161 19.34 -53.16 -56.08
CA LEU A 161 18.57 -52.64 -57.22
C LEU A 161 18.71 -53.45 -58.51
N GLY A 162 19.67 -54.38 -58.58
CA GLY A 162 19.88 -55.30 -59.70
C GLY A 162 19.16 -56.63 -59.48
#